data_AF-A0A8D9H624-F1
#
_entry.id   AF-A0A8D9H624-F1
#
_cell.length_a   1.000
_cell.length_b   1.000
_cell.length_c   1.000
_cell.angle_alpha   90.00
_cell.angle_beta   90.00
_cell.angle_gamma   90.00
#
_symmetry.space_group_name_H-M   'P 1'
#
loop_
_entity.id
_entity.type
_entity.pdbx_description
1 polymer ?
#
loop_
_entity_poly.entity_id
_entity_poly.type
_entity_poly.pdbx_seq_one_letter_code
_entity_poly.pdbx_strand_id
1 'polypeptide(L)' 'MRLISLTVNYGQRQVTNGLDLRTSQVLNKPTVEIGGDDLRNFNTLVMVDPDVPSPSNPHLREYLPWLL' A
#
# COMPACT_ATOMS: atom_id res chain seq x y z
N MET A 1 -21.38 -1.68 -0.55
CA MET A 1 -19.92 -1.51 -0.71
C MET A 1 -19.66 -0.02 -0.75
N ARG A 2 -18.86 0.51 0.20
CA ARG A 2 -18.56 1.95 0.26
C ARG A 2 -17.27 2.18 -0.53
N LEU A 3 -17.31 3.09 -1.49
CA LEU A 3 -16.14 3.52 -2.23
C LEU A 3 -15.50 4.67 -1.46
N ILE A 4 -14.21 4.57 -1.20
CA ILE A 4 -13.43 5.55 -0.43
C ILE A 4 -12.19 5.88 -1.24
N SER A 5 -11.81 7.16 -1.29
CA SER A 5 -10.56 7.57 -1.90
C SER A 5 -9.37 7.15 -1.02
N LEU A 6 -8.32 6.66 -1.66
CA LEU A 6 -7.06 6.30 -1.02
C LEU A 6 -5.93 7.03 -1.73
N THR A 7 -5.18 7.83 -0.98
CA THR A 7 -3.97 8.49 -1.46
C THR A 7 -2.78 7.97 -0.67
N VAL A 8 -1.79 7.42 -1.35
CA VAL A 8 -0.54 6.91 -0.76
C VAL A 8 0.63 7.66 -1.37
N ASN A 9 1.50 8.23 -0.53
CA ASN A 9 2.63 9.04 -0.95
C ASN A 9 3.95 8.52 -0.34
N TYR A 10 4.92 8.19 -1.19
CA TYR A 10 6.32 8.00 -0.77
C TYR A 10 7.11 9.29 -1.05
N GLY A 11 7.35 10.06 0.01
CA GLY A 11 7.92 11.41 -0.11
C GLY A 11 6.99 12.31 -0.93
N GLN A 12 7.48 12.83 -2.05
CA GLN A 12 6.72 13.72 -2.96
C GLN A 12 6.06 12.97 -4.13
N ARG A 13 6.05 11.62 -4.12
CA ARG A 13 5.49 10.80 -5.19
C ARG A 13 4.22 10.11 -4.73
N GLN A 14 3.11 10.43 -5.41
CA GLN A 14 1.85 9.72 -5.24
C GLN A 14 1.88 8.38 -5.98
N VAL A 15 1.49 7.32 -5.29
CA VAL A 15 1.37 5.98 -5.87
C VAL A 15 0.15 5.93 -6.77
N THR A 16 0.34 5.43 -7.98
CA THR A 16 -0.71 5.06 -8.92
C THR A 16 -0.48 3.62 -9.39
N ASN A 17 -1.53 2.98 -9.92
CA ASN A 17 -1.42 1.59 -10.37
C ASN A 17 -0.36 1.46 -11.47
N GLY A 18 0.60 0.55 -11.27
CA GLY A 18 1.71 0.31 -12.19
C GLY A 18 2.85 1.32 -12.10
N LEU A 19 2.87 2.21 -11.10
CA LEU A 19 3.99 3.12 -10.89
C LEU A 19 5.23 2.36 -10.40
N ASP A 20 6.34 2.50 -11.14
CA ASP A 20 7.64 1.98 -10.71
C ASP A 20 8.25 2.86 -9.60
N LEU A 21 8.54 2.23 -8.47
CA LEU A 21 9.31 2.80 -7.36
C LEU A 21 10.53 1.94 -7.08
N ARG A 22 11.68 2.58 -6.91
CA ARG A 22 12.91 1.88 -6.50
C ARG A 22 12.81 1.49 -5.04
N THR A 23 13.46 0.38 -4.65
CA THR A 23 13.53 -0.08 -3.26
C THR A 23 14.02 1.01 -2.30
N SER A 24 14.97 1.86 -2.74
CA SER A 24 15.48 2.98 -1.94
C SER A 24 14.45 4.07 -1.66
N GLN A 25 13.39 4.17 -2.46
CA GLN A 25 12.32 5.16 -2.30
C GLN A 25 11.22 4.70 -1.33
N VAL A 26 11.16 3.39 -1.05
CA VAL A 26 10.10 2.76 -0.24
C VAL A 26 10.60 2.18 1.08
N LEU A 27 11.82 2.55 1.49
CA LEU A 27 12.43 2.08 2.75
C LEU A 27 11.62 2.48 4.00
N ASN A 28 11.01 3.66 3.97
CA ASN A 28 10.21 4.20 5.07
C ASN A 28 8.72 4.09 4.77
N LYS A 29 7.89 4.16 5.81
CA LYS A 29 6.44 4.20 5.62
C LYS A 29 5.95 5.43 4.83
N PRO A 30 4.98 5.27 3.91
CA PRO A 30 4.37 6.34 3.17
C PRO A 30 3.43 7.11 4.08
N THR A 31 3.09 8.30 3.62
CA THR A 31 1.94 9.02 4.13
C THR A 31 0.71 8.46 3.44
N VAL A 32 -0.33 8.14 4.22
CA VAL A 32 -1.59 7.60 3.73
C VAL A 32 -2.73 8.51 4.16
N GLU A 33 -3.55 8.91 3.19
CA GLU A 33 -4.77 9.67 3.42
C GLU A 33 -5.95 8.82 2.92
N ILE A 34 -6.90 8.59 3.82
CA ILE A 34 -8.13 7.84 3.55
C ILE A 34 -9.27 8.84 3.60
N GLY A 35 -10.06 8.91 2.52
CA GLY A 35 -11.24 9.77 2.47
C GLY A 35 -12.42 9.22 3.29
N GLY A 36 -13.61 9.75 3.00
CA GLY A 36 -14.88 9.33 3.58
C GLY A 36 -15.53 10.42 4.42
N ASP A 37 -16.86 10.40 4.45
CA ASP A 37 -17.66 11.52 5.00
C ASP A 37 -18.04 11.33 6.47
N ASP A 38 -17.74 10.17 7.06
CA ASP A 38 -18.11 9.85 8.43
C ASP A 38 -16.91 9.32 9.21
N LEU A 39 -16.41 10.17 10.11
CA LEU A 39 -15.23 9.97 10.96
C LEU A 39 -15.40 8.85 12.00
N ARG A 40 -16.62 8.30 12.17
CA ARG A 40 -16.86 7.14 13.04
C ARG A 40 -16.48 5.82 12.38
N ASN A 41 -16.19 5.84 11.08
CA ASN A 41 -15.75 4.65 10.37
C ASN A 41 -14.25 4.47 10.56
N PHE A 42 -13.89 3.29 11.02
CA PHE A 42 -12.52 2.84 11.11
C PHE A 42 -12.21 1.97 9.90
N ASN A 43 -11.07 2.22 9.26
CA ASN A 43 -10.59 1.47 8.12
C ASN A 43 -9.30 0.77 8.52
N THR A 44 -9.07 -0.41 7.94
CA THR A 44 -7.81 -1.14 8.04
C THR A 44 -7.06 -1.01 6.72
N LEU A 45 -5.76 -0.72 6.78
CA LEU A 45 -4.88 -0.67 5.62
C LEU A 45 -3.96 -1.88 5.63
N VAL A 46 -3.97 -2.64 4.53
CA VAL A 46 -3.11 -3.80 4.33
C VAL A 46 -2.22 -3.56 3.12
N MET A 47 -0.91 -3.63 3.31
CA MET A 47 0.07 -3.61 2.20
C MET A 47 0.72 -4.98 2.10
N VAL A 48 0.62 -5.62 0.93
CA VAL A 48 1.13 -6.97 0.67
C VAL A 48 2.08 -7.00 -0.52
N ASP A 49 3.05 -7.92 -0.48
CA ASP A 49 3.86 -8.33 -1.62
C ASP A 49 3.48 -9.77 -2.01
N PRO A 50 2.77 -9.98 -3.13
CA PRO A 50 2.32 -11.29 -3.57
C PRO A 50 3.42 -12.09 -4.30
N ASP A 51 4.58 -11.49 -4.53
CA ASP A 51 5.60 -12.02 -5.44
C ASP A 51 6.85 -12.53 -4.70
N VAL A 52 6.78 -12.75 -3.39
CA VAL A 52 7.96 -13.16 -2.61
C VAL A 52 8.25 -14.67 -2.74
N PRO A 53 9.53 -15.08 -2.96
CA PRO A 53 10.72 -14.25 -3.19
C PRO A 53 10.90 -13.76 -4.64
N SER A 54 10.22 -14.39 -5.61
CA SER A 54 10.16 -13.88 -6.98
C SER A 54 8.77 -14.12 -7.60
N PRO A 55 8.32 -13.27 -8.54
CA PRO A 55 7.03 -13.44 -9.22
C PRO A 55 6.91 -14.80 -9.94
N SER A 56 8.04 -15.37 -10.37
CA SER A 56 8.12 -16.67 -11.04
C SER A 56 8.00 -17.87 -10.11
N ASN A 57 8.32 -17.72 -8.82
CA ASN A 57 8.22 -18.78 -7.81
C ASN A 57 7.81 -18.18 -6.45
N PRO A 58 6.57 -17.68 -6.33
CA PRO A 58 6.13 -16.90 -5.18
C PRO A 58 5.68 -17.79 -4.02
N HIS A 59 6.52 -18.71 -3.56
CA HIS A 59 6.16 -19.71 -2.54
C HIS A 59 6.06 -19.15 -1.11
N LEU A 60 6.44 -17.88 -0.89
CA LEU A 60 6.27 -17.15 0.36
C LEU A 60 5.18 -16.08 0.27
N ARG A 61 4.38 -16.09 -0.80
CA ARG A 61 3.22 -15.20 -0.91
C ARG A 61 2.19 -15.50 0.19
N GLU A 62 1.51 -14.52 0.77
CA GLU A 62 1.66 -13.07 0.66
C GLU A 62 2.55 -12.57 1.80
N TYR A 63 3.63 -11.86 1.47
CA TYR A 63 4.41 -11.19 2.50
C TYR A 63 3.67 -9.93 2.92
N LEU A 64 3.63 -9.65 4.23
CA LEU A 64 2.91 -8.52 4.81
C LEU A 64 3.92 -7.46 5.30
N PRO A 65 4.35 -6.53 4.43
CA PRO A 65 5.20 -5.42 4.83
C PRO A 65 4.59 -4.58 5.96
N TRP A 66 3.34 -4.13 5.82
CA TRP A 66 2.66 -3.35 6.87
C TRP A 66 1.17 -3.68 7.00
N LEU A 67 0.71 -3.51 8.24
CA LEU A 67 -0.67 -3.55 8.66
C LEU A 67 -0.91 -2.36 9.58
N LEU A 68 -1.95 -1.58 9.29
CA LEU A 68 -2.38 -0.43 10.11
C LEU A 68 -3.89 -0.50 10.39
#